data_AF-A0A7Y2YL44-F1
#
_entry.id   AF-A0A7Y2YL44-F1
#
_cell.length_a   1.000
_cell.length_b   1.000
_cell.length_c   1.000
_cell.angle_alpha   90.00
_cell.angle_beta   90.00
_cell.angle_gamma   90.00
#
_symmetry.space_group_name_H-M   'P 1'
#
loop_
_entity.id
_entity.type
_entity.pdbx_description
1 polymer ?
#
loop_
_entity_poly.entity_id
_entity_poly.type
_entity_poly.pdbx_seq_one_letter_code
_entity_poly.pdbx_strand_id
1 'polypeptide(L)'
;MNREAIEQARQAGRQLYHFPGGLRLRHNKKVSCETPVEKVPLAQRLYVPLLQHTGREAQPTVREGDRVLKGDVIGCFEHLGRGCVHAPTSGTVSAIVRHPISHPSGEDGRCVVIRPDG
;
A
#
# COMPACT_ATOMS: atom_id res chain seq x y z
N MET A 1 -8.97 -13.57 39.25
CA MET A 1 -9.18 -14.09 37.88
C MET A 1 -8.97 -15.61 37.92
N ASN A 2 -9.94 -16.42 37.46
CA ASN A 2 -10.00 -17.87 37.71
C ASN A 2 -8.91 -18.64 36.92
N ARG A 3 -8.11 -19.47 37.62
CA ARG A 3 -6.98 -20.25 37.06
C ARG A 3 -7.43 -21.27 36.01
N GLU A 4 -8.62 -21.84 36.15
CA GLU A 4 -9.17 -22.82 35.20
C GLU A 4 -9.40 -22.23 33.81
N ALA A 5 -9.88 -20.98 33.74
CA ALA A 5 -10.14 -20.31 32.47
C ALA A 5 -8.84 -20.05 31.68
N ILE A 6 -7.74 -19.80 32.39
CA ILE A 6 -6.41 -19.58 31.80
C ILE A 6 -5.85 -20.90 31.25
N GLU A 7 -6.09 -22.00 31.94
CA GLU A 7 -5.62 -23.34 31.55
C GLU A 7 -6.42 -23.90 30.36
N GLN A 8 -7.74 -23.71 30.35
CA GLN A 8 -8.60 -24.04 29.20
C GLN A 8 -8.21 -23.24 27.93
N ALA A 9 -7.90 -21.95 28.06
CA ALA A 9 -7.44 -21.13 26.93
C ALA A 9 -6.08 -21.60 26.38
N ARG A 10 -5.16 -22.01 27.26
CA ARG A 10 -3.85 -22.59 26.88
C ARG A 10 -3.99 -23.93 26.18
N GLN A 11 -4.92 -24.77 26.62
CA GLN A 11 -5.13 -26.10 26.06
C GLN A 11 -5.84 -26.05 24.70
N ALA A 12 -6.76 -25.09 24.49
CA ALA A 12 -7.34 -24.81 23.18
C ALA A 12 -6.31 -24.34 22.14
N GLY A 13 -5.22 -23.70 22.58
CA GLY A 13 -4.10 -23.27 21.73
C GLY A 13 -3.17 -24.40 21.29
N ARG A 14 -3.31 -25.62 21.84
CA ARG A 14 -2.35 -26.73 21.64
C ARG A 14 -2.71 -27.66 20.46
N GLN A 15 -3.47 -27.15 19.49
CA GLN A 15 -3.82 -27.72 18.18
C GLN A 15 -5.15 -28.50 18.14
N LEU A 16 -6.20 -27.86 17.62
CA LEU A 16 -7.58 -28.40 17.52
C LEU A 16 -8.01 -28.82 16.11
N TYR A 17 -7.22 -28.57 15.05
CA TYR A 17 -7.63 -28.85 13.66
C TYR A 17 -6.45 -29.27 12.77
N HIS A 18 -6.69 -30.19 11.82
CA HIS A 18 -5.72 -30.71 10.83
C HIS A 18 -5.51 -29.81 9.59
N PHE A 19 -6.21 -28.68 9.53
CA PHE A 19 -6.10 -27.69 8.46
C PHE A 19 -5.65 -26.35 9.07
N PRO A 20 -5.17 -25.37 8.28
CA PRO A 20 -4.50 -24.16 8.79
C PRO A 20 -5.30 -23.28 9.75
N GLY A 21 -6.57 -23.59 10.03
CA GLY A 21 -7.47 -22.69 10.74
C GLY A 21 -7.82 -21.47 9.87
N GLY A 22 -9.04 -20.97 10.01
CA GLY A 22 -9.50 -19.82 9.24
C GLY A 22 -10.95 -19.51 9.53
N LEU A 23 -11.31 -18.22 9.47
CA LEU A 23 -12.69 -17.78 9.62
C LEU A 23 -13.34 -17.68 8.24
N ARG A 24 -14.45 -18.39 8.07
CA ARG A 24 -15.33 -18.17 6.93
C ARG A 24 -16.25 -16.99 7.23
N LEU A 25 -15.81 -15.80 6.82
CA LEU A 25 -16.59 -14.57 6.99
C LEU A 25 -17.80 -14.57 6.05
N ARG A 26 -18.91 -13.96 6.49
CA ARG A 26 -20.08 -13.75 5.64
C ARG A 26 -19.75 -12.69 4.58
N HIS A 27 -20.18 -12.91 3.34
CA HIS A 27 -20.04 -11.90 2.29
C HIS A 27 -20.96 -10.71 2.58
N ASN A 28 -20.41 -9.49 2.56
CA ASN A 28 -21.17 -8.25 2.75
C ASN A 28 -21.07 -7.29 1.55
N LYS A 29 -20.79 -7.82 0.35
CA LYS A 29 -20.58 -7.01 -0.86
C LYS A 29 -21.82 -6.19 -1.26
N LYS A 30 -23.02 -6.69 -0.95
CA LYS A 30 -24.31 -6.12 -1.38
C LYS A 30 -24.45 -4.64 -1.01
N VAL A 31 -24.03 -4.28 0.21
CA VAL A 31 -24.09 -2.89 0.72
C VAL A 31 -23.32 -1.93 -0.18
N SER A 32 -22.12 -2.31 -0.65
CA SER A 32 -21.32 -1.46 -1.55
C SER A 32 -21.86 -1.39 -2.98
N CYS A 33 -22.73 -2.32 -3.38
CA CYS A 33 -23.30 -2.37 -4.73
C CYS A 33 -24.64 -1.62 -4.84
N GLU A 34 -25.17 -1.08 -3.75
CA GLU A 34 -26.43 -0.32 -3.74
C GLU A 34 -26.26 1.13 -4.23
N THR A 35 -25.03 1.63 -4.33
CA THR A 35 -24.71 2.98 -4.81
C THR A 35 -24.02 2.92 -6.19
N PRO A 36 -24.40 3.76 -7.16
CA PRO A 36 -23.70 3.85 -8.44
C PRO A 36 -22.22 4.27 -8.30
N VAL A 37 -21.41 3.93 -9.29
CA VAL A 37 -20.03 4.44 -9.38
C VAL A 37 -20.07 5.93 -9.73
N GLU A 38 -19.41 6.75 -8.91
CA GLU A 38 -19.36 8.20 -9.10
C GLU A 38 -17.95 8.69 -9.48
N LYS A 39 -17.88 9.85 -10.11
CA LYS A 39 -16.61 10.52 -10.38
C LYS A 39 -16.11 11.19 -9.10
N VAL A 40 -14.93 10.80 -8.65
CA VAL A 40 -14.24 11.43 -7.53
C VAL A 40 -13.40 12.60 -8.07
N PRO A 41 -13.38 13.77 -7.39
CA PRO A 41 -12.49 14.85 -7.76
C PRO A 41 -11.01 14.42 -7.69
N LEU A 42 -10.18 15.00 -8.57
CA LEU A 42 -8.75 14.73 -8.56
C LEU A 42 -8.12 15.20 -7.24
N ALA A 43 -7.35 14.31 -6.62
CA ALA A 43 -6.65 14.64 -5.37
C ALA A 43 -5.63 15.75 -5.60
N GLN A 44 -5.50 16.67 -4.64
CA GLN A 44 -4.52 17.77 -4.71
C GLN A 44 -3.07 17.27 -4.71
N ARG A 45 -2.83 16.09 -4.13
CA ARG A 45 -1.52 15.43 -4.04
C ARG A 45 -1.69 13.93 -4.15
N LEU A 46 -0.75 13.28 -4.83
CA LEU A 46 -0.61 11.83 -4.88
C LEU A 46 0.74 11.46 -4.29
N TYR A 47 0.73 10.66 -3.23
CA TYR A 47 1.93 10.06 -2.67
C TYR A 47 2.14 8.72 -3.36
N VAL A 48 3.23 8.60 -4.12
CA VAL A 48 3.56 7.37 -4.85
C VAL A 48 4.73 6.68 -4.13
N PRO A 49 4.48 5.60 -3.37
CA PRO A 49 5.54 4.87 -2.69
C PRO A 49 6.54 4.28 -3.68
N LEU A 50 7.84 4.41 -3.38
CA LEU A 50 8.91 3.79 -4.15
C LEU A 50 9.17 2.33 -3.73
N LEU A 51 8.59 1.89 -2.62
CA LEU A 51 8.52 0.50 -2.21
C LEU A 51 7.14 -0.08 -2.56
N GLN A 52 7.06 -0.81 -3.67
CA GLN A 52 5.81 -1.43 -4.17
C GLN A 52 5.77 -2.96 -4.05
N HIS A 53 6.89 -3.58 -3.64
CA HIS A 53 7.07 -5.02 -3.66
C HIS A 53 8.01 -5.42 -2.53
N THR A 54 8.04 -6.72 -2.21
CA THR A 54 9.01 -7.29 -1.28
C THR A 54 10.41 -7.19 -1.90
N GLY A 55 11.27 -6.37 -1.32
CA GLY A 55 12.61 -6.16 -1.83
C GLY A 55 13.15 -4.78 -1.52
N ARG A 56 14.13 -4.34 -2.32
CA ARG A 56 14.73 -3.02 -2.16
C ARG A 56 13.80 -1.95 -2.70
N GLU A 57 13.72 -0.84 -1.98
CA GLU A 57 13.05 0.39 -2.43
C GLU A 57 13.67 0.89 -3.74
N ALA A 58 12.83 1.39 -4.66
CA ALA A 58 13.29 2.02 -5.89
C ALA A 58 14.02 3.34 -5.59
N GLN A 59 15.12 3.59 -6.28
CA GLN A 59 15.80 4.89 -6.23
C GLN A 59 15.04 5.90 -7.08
N PRO A 60 14.75 7.10 -6.58
CA PRO A 60 14.08 8.14 -7.38
C PRO A 60 14.90 8.50 -8.62
N THR A 61 14.22 8.65 -9.76
CA THR A 61 14.82 9.14 -11.02
C THR A 61 14.44 10.58 -11.34
N VAL A 62 13.61 11.18 -10.49
CA VAL A 62 13.12 12.57 -10.58
C VAL A 62 13.52 13.35 -9.33
N ARG A 63 13.35 14.67 -9.39
CA ARG A 63 13.62 15.63 -8.31
C ARG A 63 12.41 16.52 -8.07
N GLU A 64 12.40 17.19 -6.92
CA GLU A 64 11.40 18.23 -6.65
C GLU A 64 11.47 19.35 -7.69
N GLY A 65 10.31 19.80 -8.17
CA GLY A 65 10.15 20.77 -9.24
C GLY A 65 10.02 20.15 -10.64
N ASP A 66 10.41 18.88 -10.83
CA ASP A 66 10.32 18.23 -12.12
C ASP A 66 8.86 18.08 -12.58
N ARG A 67 8.62 18.26 -13.87
CA ARG A 67 7.35 17.87 -14.51
C ARG A 67 7.42 16.42 -14.94
N VAL A 68 6.32 15.71 -14.77
CA VAL A 68 6.15 14.31 -15.20
C VAL A 68 4.86 14.17 -15.99
N LEU A 69 4.87 13.29 -16.98
CA LEU A 69 3.68 12.80 -17.67
C LEU A 69 3.21 11.49 -17.03
N LYS A 70 1.96 11.12 -17.29
CA LYS A 70 1.45 9.80 -16.94
C LYS A 70 2.31 8.72 -17.59
N GLY A 71 2.82 7.80 -16.79
CA GLY A 71 3.67 6.70 -17.25
C GLY A 71 5.16 7.02 -17.23
N ASP A 72 5.58 8.25 -16.94
CA ASP A 72 6.99 8.57 -16.79
C ASP A 72 7.62 7.82 -15.61
N VAL A 73 8.87 7.43 -15.77
CA VAL A 73 9.64 6.73 -14.74
C VAL A 73 10.02 7.71 -13.64
N ILE A 74 9.58 7.42 -12.40
CA ILE A 74 9.85 8.24 -11.21
C ILE A 74 10.76 7.55 -10.19
N GLY A 75 11.01 6.25 -10.35
CA GLY A 75 12.07 5.55 -9.65
C GLY A 75 12.34 4.17 -10.25
N CYS A 76 13.55 3.65 -10.10
CA CYS A 76 13.91 2.30 -10.56
C CYS A 76 14.72 1.53 -9.52
N PHE A 77 14.68 0.20 -9.60
CA PHE A 77 15.50 -0.70 -8.80
C PHE A 77 16.25 -1.68 -9.72
N GLU A 78 17.51 -1.96 -9.40
CA GLU A 78 18.39 -2.78 -10.25
C GLU A 78 18.43 -4.26 -9.85
N HIS A 79 17.80 -4.64 -8.74
CA HIS A 79 17.83 -6.01 -8.23
C HIS A 79 16.66 -6.87 -8.78
N LEU A 80 16.93 -8.15 -9.08
CA LEU A 80 15.95 -9.17 -9.51
C LEU A 80 15.11 -8.80 -10.74
N GLY A 81 15.75 -8.37 -11.83
CA GLY A 81 15.10 -8.27 -13.14
C GLY A 81 14.79 -6.86 -13.65
N ARG A 82 15.20 -5.81 -12.92
CA ARG A 82 15.02 -4.37 -13.25
C ARG A 82 13.55 -3.98 -13.40
N GLY A 83 13.03 -3.24 -12.43
CA GLY A 83 11.69 -2.65 -12.49
C GLY A 83 11.72 -1.17 -12.17
N CYS A 84 10.66 -0.48 -12.56
CA CYS A 84 10.49 0.94 -12.31
C CYS A 84 9.09 1.23 -11.76
N VAL A 85 9.01 2.29 -10.97
CA VAL A 85 7.78 2.91 -10.51
C VAL A 85 7.49 4.07 -11.45
N HIS A 86 6.25 4.16 -11.91
CA HIS A 86 5.82 5.14 -12.90
C HIS A 86 4.83 6.14 -12.29
N ALA A 87 4.84 7.37 -12.80
CA ALA A 87 3.88 8.39 -12.43
C ALA A 87 2.46 7.96 -12.83
N PRO A 88 1.48 7.95 -11.89
CA PRO A 88 0.11 7.53 -12.18
C PRO A 88 -0.67 8.55 -13.03
N THR A 89 -0.21 9.80 -13.07
CA THR A 89 -0.80 10.94 -13.78
C THR A 89 0.27 11.97 -14.11
N SER A 90 -0.03 12.93 -14.99
CA SER A 90 0.81 14.11 -15.20
C SER A 90 0.75 15.06 -14.00
N GLY A 91 1.81 15.86 -13.86
CA GLY A 91 1.87 16.90 -12.84
C GLY A 91 3.28 17.37 -12.56
N THR A 92 3.44 17.96 -11.38
CA THR A 92 4.75 18.39 -10.86
C THR A 92 5.12 17.59 -9.62
N VAL A 93 6.36 17.11 -9.56
CA VAL A 93 6.94 16.52 -8.36
C VAL A 93 7.09 17.62 -7.32
N SER A 94 6.20 17.62 -6.33
CA SER A 94 6.16 18.61 -5.26
C SER A 94 7.09 18.32 -4.09
N ALA A 95 7.49 17.06 -3.90
CA ALA A 95 8.48 16.65 -2.91
C ALA A 95 8.89 15.18 -3.09
N ILE A 96 9.99 14.78 -2.44
CA ILE A 96 10.36 13.37 -2.22
C ILE A 96 10.58 13.19 -0.71
N VAL A 97 9.66 12.49 -0.04
CA VAL A 97 9.60 12.45 1.45
C VAL A 97 9.35 11.04 1.96
N ARG A 98 9.63 10.81 3.25
CA ARG A 98 9.09 9.64 3.96
C ARG A 98 7.65 9.91 4.38
N HIS A 99 6.76 8.96 4.13
CA HIS A 99 5.33 9.04 4.46
C HIS A 99 4.80 7.64 4.77
N PRO A 100 3.72 7.49 5.55
CA PRO A 100 3.06 6.21 5.73
C PRO A 100 2.74 5.53 4.39
N ILE A 101 3.12 4.25 4.28
CA ILE A 101 2.85 3.41 3.12
C ILE A 101 2.08 2.15 3.56
N SER A 102 1.50 1.44 2.58
CA SER A 102 0.78 0.18 2.81
C SER A 102 1.73 -0.99 3.11
N HIS A 103 2.59 -0.85 4.11
CA HIS A 103 3.48 -1.91 4.59
C HIS A 103 2.89 -2.59 5.83
N PRO A 104 2.93 -3.94 5.96
CA PRO A 104 2.35 -4.65 7.10
C PRO A 104 2.86 -4.23 8.48
N SER A 105 4.08 -3.70 8.58
CA SER A 105 4.62 -3.18 9.85
C SER A 105 4.13 -1.77 10.21
N GLY A 106 3.43 -1.07 9.29
CA GLY A 106 3.02 0.32 9.47
C GLY A 106 4.16 1.34 9.32
N GLU A 107 5.31 0.93 8.79
CA GLU A 107 6.46 1.82 8.58
C GLU A 107 6.25 2.84 7.46
N ASP A 108 6.92 3.98 7.61
CA ASP A 108 7.05 4.99 6.56
C ASP A 108 8.02 4.52 5.47
N GLY A 109 7.66 4.78 4.21
CA GLY A 109 8.49 4.56 3.03
C GLY A 109 8.75 5.85 2.27
N ARG A 110 9.75 5.85 1.38
CA ARG A 110 9.99 7.00 0.51
C ARG A 110 8.90 7.10 -0.56
N CYS A 111 8.33 8.27 -0.71
CA CYS A 111 7.28 8.58 -1.67
C CYS A 111 7.70 9.75 -2.56
N VAL A 112 7.37 9.65 -3.86
CA VAL A 112 7.34 10.80 -4.77
C VAL A 112 5.97 11.44 -4.65
N VAL A 113 5.91 12.73 -4.29
CA VAL A 113 4.66 13.46 -4.12
C VAL A 113 4.36 14.25 -5.38
N ILE A 114 3.34 13.87 -6.12
CA ILE A 114 2.92 14.55 -7.36
C ILE A 114 1.75 15.46 -7.04
N ARG A 115 1.83 16.73 -7.43
CA ARG A 115 0.67 17.62 -7.55
C ARG A 115 0.11 17.44 -8.97
N PRO A 116 -1.06 16.78 -9.14
CA PRO A 116 -1.63 16.54 -10.46
C PRO A 116 -2.08 17.84 -11.13
N ASP A 117 -2.04 17.89 -12.47
CA ASP A 117 -2.41 19.07 -13.26
C ASP A 117 -3.65 18.91 -14.16
N GLY A 118 -4.24 17.71 -14.24
CA GLY A 118 -5.48 17.43 -14.97
C GLY A 118 -5.24 16.70 -16.27
#